data_AF-A0A9E6SNU7-F1
#
_entry.id   AF-A0A9E6SNU7-F1
#
_cell.length_a   1.000
_cell.length_b   1.000
_cell.length_c   1.000
_cell.angle_alpha   90.00
_cell.angle_beta   90.00
_cell.angle_gamma   90.00
#
_symmetry.space_group_name_H-M   'P 1'
#
loop_
_entity.id
_entity.type
_entity.pdbx_description
1 polymer ?
#
loop_
_entity_poly.entity_id
_entity_poly.type
_entity_poly.pdbx_seq_one_letter_code
_entity_poly.pdbx_strand_id
1 'polypeptide(L)'
;MSLSWRDVNAIYQIYPRSFMDANNDGVGDIRGVIDRLDYIKGQKDSLDIDAIWFSPIFPSPMADMGYDVSDYCDIDPLFGTLDDFKELIEKAHARNINVMIDFVPNHTSDQHEWFKESRKSRKGPYAEYYTWRDPAPGGGPPNNWLSIFGALPGSMMMVVTNTISTPFWRRNPILIGTTLWYAMK
;
A
#
# COMPACT_ATOMS: atom_id res chain seq x y z
N MET A 1 16.60 -9.36 22.96
CA MET A 1 17.29 -8.62 21.88
C MET A 1 16.78 -9.21 20.58
N SER A 2 16.24 -8.39 19.67
CA SER A 2 15.70 -8.89 18.39
C SER A 2 16.82 -9.47 17.52
N LEU A 3 16.47 -10.45 16.70
CA LEU A 3 17.38 -11.03 15.70
C LEU A 3 17.88 -9.92 14.77
N SER A 4 19.18 -9.89 14.47
CA SER A 4 19.69 -8.89 13.51
C SER A 4 19.18 -9.23 12.10
N TRP A 5 18.82 -8.21 11.32
CA TRP A 5 18.34 -8.39 9.94
C TRP A 5 19.33 -9.10 9.03
N ARG A 6 20.63 -9.07 9.35
CA ARG A 6 21.66 -9.80 8.59
C ARG A 6 21.60 -11.32 8.81
N ASP A 7 20.93 -11.75 9.88
CA ASP A 7 20.85 -13.14 10.32
C ASP A 7 19.46 -13.75 10.05
N VAL A 8 18.59 -13.01 9.34
CA VAL A 8 17.26 -13.48 8.92
C VAL A 8 17.43 -14.50 7.79
N ASN A 9 16.96 -15.73 7.99
CA ASN A 9 17.07 -16.82 7.01
C ASN A 9 15.76 -17.04 6.26
N ALA A 10 14.61 -16.81 6.91
CA ALA A 10 13.30 -17.02 6.32
C ALA A 10 12.35 -15.86 6.62
N ILE A 11 11.64 -15.41 5.58
CA ILE A 11 10.61 -14.35 5.66
C ILE A 11 9.26 -14.96 5.27
N TYR A 12 8.24 -14.72 6.09
CA TYR A 12 6.87 -15.16 5.82
C TYR A 12 6.01 -13.95 5.46
N GLN A 13 5.54 -13.91 4.22
CA GLN A 13 4.66 -12.85 3.75
C GLN A 13 3.22 -13.12 4.23
N ILE A 14 2.64 -12.11 4.87
CA ILE A 14 1.26 -12.12 5.36
C ILE A 14 0.46 -11.13 4.51
N TYR A 15 -0.59 -11.65 3.88
CA TYR A 15 -1.65 -10.83 3.31
C TYR A 15 -2.76 -10.68 4.35
N PRO A 16 -2.86 -9.53 5.06
CA PRO A 16 -3.62 -9.42 6.31
C PRO A 16 -5.08 -9.84 6.15
N ARG A 17 -5.73 -9.35 5.09
CA ARG A 17 -7.16 -9.54 4.80
C ARG A 17 -7.59 -11.01 4.73
N SER A 18 -6.67 -11.94 4.47
CA SER A 18 -6.98 -13.35 4.27
C SER A 18 -6.21 -14.28 5.21
N PHE A 19 -5.51 -13.73 6.20
CA PHE A 19 -4.71 -14.55 7.10
C PHE A 19 -5.54 -15.16 8.24
N MET A 20 -6.14 -14.32 9.09
CA MET A 20 -6.98 -14.77 10.20
C MET A 20 -7.86 -13.62 10.67
N ASP A 21 -9.17 -13.85 10.68
CA ASP A 21 -10.19 -12.94 11.26
C ASP A 21 -10.33 -13.26 12.76
N ALA A 22 -10.19 -12.24 13.62
CA ALA A 22 -10.33 -12.38 15.07
C ALA A 22 -11.60 -11.73 15.63
N ASN A 23 -12.31 -10.93 14.84
CA ASN A 23 -13.49 -10.18 15.29
C ASN A 23 -14.82 -10.68 14.67
N ASN A 24 -14.77 -11.65 13.75
CA ASN A 24 -15.87 -12.26 12.99
C ASN A 24 -16.56 -11.32 11.99
N ASP A 25 -15.84 -10.35 11.41
CA ASP A 25 -16.35 -9.49 10.34
C ASP A 25 -16.12 -10.06 8.93
N GLY A 26 -15.42 -11.19 8.82
CA GLY A 26 -15.09 -11.88 7.57
C GLY A 26 -13.78 -11.42 6.92
N VAL A 27 -13.01 -10.55 7.56
CA VAL A 27 -11.74 -10.03 7.09
C VAL A 27 -10.64 -10.29 8.12
N GLY A 28 -9.47 -10.73 7.64
CA GLY A 28 -8.33 -10.92 8.52
C GLY A 28 -7.76 -9.60 9.04
N ASP A 29 -7.34 -9.60 10.30
CA ASP A 29 -6.95 -8.41 11.06
C ASP A 29 -5.64 -8.64 11.87
N ILE A 30 -5.09 -7.56 12.45
CA ILE A 30 -3.83 -7.61 13.20
C ILE A 30 -3.94 -8.50 14.45
N ARG A 31 -5.11 -8.56 15.08
CA ARG A 31 -5.34 -9.41 16.26
C ARG A 31 -5.28 -10.88 15.88
N GLY A 32 -5.82 -11.25 14.72
CA GLY A 32 -5.68 -12.59 14.16
C GLY A 32 -4.22 -12.98 13.90
N VAL A 33 -3.38 -12.02 13.53
CA VAL A 33 -1.93 -12.28 13.38
C VAL A 33 -1.26 -12.46 14.73
N ILE A 34 -1.57 -11.62 15.72
CA ILE A 34 -1.09 -11.76 17.10
C ILE A 34 -1.41 -13.17 17.65
N ASP A 35 -2.63 -13.64 17.44
CA ASP A 35 -3.12 -14.95 17.91
C ASP A 35 -2.43 -16.14 17.24
N ARG A 36 -1.72 -15.90 16.13
CA ARG A 36 -1.00 -16.92 15.36
C ARG A 36 0.52 -16.78 15.45
N LEU A 37 1.06 -15.88 16.27
CA LEU A 37 2.52 -15.75 16.42
C LEU A 37 3.18 -17.06 16.89
N ASP A 38 2.50 -17.88 17.70
CA ASP A 38 3.03 -19.18 18.15
C ASP A 38 3.09 -20.23 17.03
N TYR A 39 2.21 -20.12 16.02
CA TYR A 39 2.29 -20.91 14.79
C TYR A 39 3.49 -20.48 13.92
N ILE A 40 3.77 -19.18 13.87
CA ILE A 40 4.88 -18.61 13.11
C ILE A 40 6.23 -18.97 13.76
N LYS A 41 6.35 -18.78 15.08
CA LYS A 41 7.54 -19.14 15.86
C LYS A 41 7.23 -19.24 17.35
N GLY A 42 7.62 -20.35 17.98
CA GLY A 42 7.55 -20.50 19.44
C GLY A 42 7.20 -21.90 19.95
N GLN A 43 6.78 -22.80 19.06
CA GLN A 43 6.51 -24.20 19.39
C GLN A 43 7.41 -25.14 18.61
N LYS A 44 7.55 -26.38 19.09
CA LYS A 44 8.39 -27.41 18.46
C LYS A 44 8.07 -27.62 16.98
N ASP A 45 6.79 -27.51 16.62
CA ASP A 45 6.28 -27.73 15.27
C ASP A 45 5.84 -26.42 14.58
N SER A 46 6.31 -25.27 15.09
CA SER A 46 6.10 -23.98 14.43
C SER A 46 6.91 -23.87 13.14
N LEU A 47 6.55 -22.92 12.28
CA LEU A 47 7.26 -22.69 11.02
C LEU A 47 8.73 -22.26 11.20
N ASP A 48 9.06 -21.75 12.39
CA ASP A 48 10.37 -21.20 12.78
C ASP A 48 10.85 -20.07 11.85
N ILE A 49 9.97 -19.10 11.61
CA ILE A 49 10.23 -17.95 10.73
C ILE A 49 10.97 -16.84 11.48
N ASP A 50 11.95 -16.22 10.82
CA ASP A 50 12.76 -15.14 11.40
C ASP A 50 12.14 -13.75 11.23
N ALA A 51 11.34 -13.54 10.17
CA ALA A 51 10.65 -12.27 9.94
C ALA A 51 9.29 -12.43 9.27
N ILE A 52 8.36 -11.53 9.59
CA ILE A 52 7.09 -11.38 8.88
C ILE A 52 7.12 -10.15 7.97
N TRP A 53 6.54 -10.27 6.79
CA TRP A 53 6.36 -9.17 5.83
C TRP A 53 4.88 -8.96 5.55
N PHE A 54 4.36 -7.80 5.92
CA PHE A 54 2.98 -7.43 5.62
C PHE A 54 2.83 -6.80 4.24
N SER A 55 1.87 -7.29 3.47
CA SER A 55 1.18 -6.45 2.48
C SER A 55 0.54 -5.22 3.14
N PRO A 56 0.19 -4.15 2.41
CA PRO A 56 -0.23 -2.88 3.00
C PRO A 56 -1.37 -2.99 4.03
N ILE A 57 -1.17 -2.30 5.16
CA ILE A 57 -2.14 -2.20 6.28
C ILE A 57 -2.55 -0.76 6.58
N PHE A 58 -2.15 0.20 5.73
CA PHE A 58 -2.45 1.62 5.89
C PHE A 58 -3.89 1.94 5.48
N PRO A 59 -4.48 3.04 6.00
CA PRO A 59 -5.76 3.55 5.55
C PRO A 59 -5.88 3.63 4.04
N SER A 60 -6.89 2.98 3.48
CA SER A 60 -7.06 2.83 2.04
C SER A 60 -8.54 2.71 1.68
N PRO A 61 -8.98 3.27 0.54
CA PRO A 61 -10.29 2.94 -0.03
C PRO A 61 -10.42 1.48 -0.48
N MET A 62 -9.35 0.70 -0.43
CA MET A 62 -9.27 -0.71 -0.81
C MET A 62 -9.62 -0.97 -2.28
N ALA A 63 -9.47 0.03 -3.15
CA ALA A 63 -9.71 -0.13 -4.58
C ALA A 63 -8.60 -0.95 -5.26
N ASP A 64 -7.41 -0.97 -4.68
CA ASP A 64 -6.27 -1.82 -5.03
C ASP A 64 -5.78 -2.60 -3.80
N MET A 65 -6.74 -3.03 -2.97
CA MET A 65 -6.49 -3.91 -1.81
C MET A 65 -5.38 -3.41 -0.86
N GLY A 66 -5.36 -2.10 -0.58
CA GLY A 66 -4.43 -1.48 0.37
C GLY A 66 -3.23 -0.79 -0.29
N TYR A 67 -2.94 -1.03 -1.56
CA TYR A 67 -1.88 -0.31 -2.28
C TYR A 67 -2.30 1.13 -2.65
N ASP A 68 -3.60 1.42 -2.62
CA ASP A 68 -4.15 2.77 -2.72
C ASP A 68 -4.17 3.49 -1.36
N VAL A 69 -3.01 3.93 -0.89
CA VAL A 69 -2.82 4.52 0.47
C VAL A 69 -3.36 5.95 0.57
N SER A 70 -4.24 6.20 1.54
CA SER A 70 -4.83 7.52 1.81
C SER A 70 -4.24 8.24 3.03
N ASP A 71 -3.57 7.52 3.92
CA ASP A 71 -2.74 8.05 5.01
C ASP A 71 -1.60 7.05 5.32
N TYR A 72 -0.36 7.50 5.33
CA TYR A 72 0.81 6.65 5.60
C TYR A 72 1.15 6.51 7.10
N CYS A 73 0.47 7.25 7.97
CA CYS A 73 0.84 7.40 9.38
C CYS A 73 -0.08 6.64 10.34
N ASP A 74 -1.07 5.90 9.84
CA ASP A 74 -2.02 5.15 10.65
C ASP A 74 -2.24 3.73 10.09
N ILE A 75 -3.08 2.94 10.76
CA ILE A 75 -3.55 1.62 10.34
C ILE A 75 -4.99 1.73 9.84
N ASP A 76 -5.31 1.01 8.77
CA ASP A 76 -6.69 0.97 8.28
C ASP A 76 -7.61 0.35 9.36
N PRO A 77 -8.73 1.00 9.72
CA PRO A 77 -9.66 0.47 10.71
C PRO A 77 -10.18 -0.94 10.39
N LEU A 78 -10.14 -1.38 9.13
CA LEU A 78 -10.44 -2.76 8.73
C LEU A 78 -9.49 -3.79 9.35
N PHE A 79 -8.23 -3.40 9.60
CA PHE A 79 -7.20 -4.29 10.16
C PHE A 79 -6.97 -4.08 11.65
N GLY A 80 -7.47 -2.99 12.23
CA GLY A 80 -7.36 -2.67 13.65
C GLY A 80 -6.85 -1.24 13.87
N THR A 81 -6.04 -1.06 14.91
CA THR A 81 -5.52 0.24 15.33
C THR A 81 -3.99 0.28 15.31
N LEU A 82 -3.43 1.49 15.36
CA LEU A 82 -1.99 1.66 15.54
C LEU A 82 -1.48 1.03 16.86
N ASP A 83 -2.29 0.96 17.90
CA ASP A 83 -1.93 0.31 19.16
C ASP A 83 -1.93 -1.22 19.05
N ASP A 84 -2.85 -1.80 18.27
CA ASP A 84 -2.80 -3.23 17.94
C ASP A 84 -1.49 -3.57 17.18
N PHE A 85 -1.07 -2.70 16.26
CA PHE A 85 0.19 -2.88 15.53
C PHE A 85 1.42 -2.76 16.43
N LYS A 86 1.42 -1.82 17.40
CA LYS A 86 2.50 -1.74 18.40
C LYS A 86 2.57 -3.01 19.25
N GLU A 87 1.43 -3.54 19.68
CA GLU A 87 1.38 -4.80 20.44
C GLU A 87 1.88 -5.98 19.62
N LEU A 88 1.52 -6.06 18.34
CA LEU A 88 2.05 -7.06 17.41
C LEU A 88 3.58 -6.98 17.36
N ILE A 89 4.15 -5.79 17.16
CA ILE A 89 5.61 -5.60 17.11
C ILE A 89 6.26 -6.08 18.41
N GLU A 90 5.71 -5.70 19.56
CA GLU A 90 6.21 -6.11 20.87
C GLU A 90 6.21 -7.65 21.02
N LYS A 91 5.07 -8.29 20.72
CA LYS A 91 4.92 -9.75 20.83
C LYS A 91 5.74 -10.53 19.81
N ALA A 92 5.93 -9.99 18.61
CA ALA A 92 6.79 -10.57 17.58
C ALA A 92 8.26 -10.49 18.01
N HIS A 93 8.72 -9.33 18.46
CA HIS A 93 10.09 -9.15 18.93
C HIS A 93 10.41 -10.01 20.16
N ALA A 94 9.45 -10.22 21.07
CA ALA A 94 9.60 -11.14 22.20
C ALA A 94 9.88 -12.60 21.75
N ARG A 95 9.49 -12.97 20.53
CA ARG A 95 9.73 -14.27 19.89
C ARG A 95 10.91 -14.26 18.92
N ASN A 96 11.68 -13.17 18.87
CA ASN A 96 12.75 -12.94 17.89
C ASN A 96 12.24 -13.01 16.43
N ILE A 97 11.02 -12.53 16.19
CA ILE A 97 10.46 -12.34 14.86
C ILE A 97 10.64 -10.86 14.49
N ASN A 98 11.35 -10.57 13.41
CA ASN A 98 11.44 -9.23 12.86
C ASN A 98 10.16 -8.87 12.08
N VAL A 99 9.75 -7.62 12.10
CA VAL A 99 8.53 -7.14 11.41
C VAL A 99 8.89 -6.16 10.31
N MET A 100 8.43 -6.44 9.08
CA MET A 100 8.52 -5.55 7.92
C MET A 100 7.12 -5.29 7.35
N ILE A 101 6.93 -4.10 6.80
CA ILE A 101 5.71 -3.68 6.12
C ILE A 101 6.04 -3.24 4.70
N ASP A 102 5.12 -3.47 3.76
CA ASP A 102 5.20 -2.84 2.45
C ASP A 102 5.14 -1.31 2.57
N PHE A 103 5.92 -0.63 1.74
CA PHE A 103 5.88 0.82 1.59
C PHE A 103 5.60 1.15 0.13
N VAL A 104 4.56 1.94 -0.12
CA VAL A 104 4.08 2.30 -1.47
C VAL A 104 4.37 3.78 -1.75
N PRO A 105 5.62 4.16 -2.12
CA PRO A 105 5.98 5.56 -2.35
C PRO A 105 5.60 6.06 -3.75
N ASN A 106 5.28 5.15 -4.67
CA ASN A 106 5.16 5.51 -6.08
C ASN A 106 3.92 6.35 -6.39
N HIS A 107 2.82 6.05 -5.70
CA HIS A 107 1.51 6.64 -5.89
C HIS A 107 0.78 6.67 -4.56
N THR A 108 -0.21 7.55 -4.43
CA THR A 108 -1.14 7.56 -3.29
C THR A 108 -2.55 7.29 -3.80
N SER A 109 -3.50 7.09 -2.89
CA SER A 109 -4.92 7.17 -3.18
C SER A 109 -5.32 8.58 -3.66
N ASP A 110 -6.42 8.68 -4.39
CA ASP A 110 -7.09 9.95 -4.71
C ASP A 110 -7.88 10.54 -3.54
N GLN A 111 -8.04 9.74 -2.48
CA GLN A 111 -8.53 10.21 -1.21
C GLN A 111 -7.43 10.78 -0.32
N HIS A 112 -6.16 10.64 -0.71
CA HIS A 112 -5.04 11.23 0.02
C HIS A 112 -5.11 12.77 -0.03
N GLU A 113 -4.82 13.43 1.08
CA GLU A 113 -4.96 14.89 1.21
C GLU A 113 -4.07 15.63 0.20
N TRP A 114 -2.85 15.14 -0.03
CA TRP A 114 -1.97 15.67 -1.07
C TRP A 114 -2.65 15.72 -2.45
N PHE A 115 -3.37 14.68 -2.86
CA PHE A 115 -4.04 14.69 -4.16
C PHE A 115 -5.24 15.65 -4.17
N LYS A 116 -6.03 15.63 -3.09
CA LYS A 116 -7.15 16.56 -2.90
C LYS A 116 -6.71 18.02 -2.99
N GLU A 117 -5.56 18.36 -2.43
CA GLU A 117 -4.99 19.71 -2.54
C GLU A 117 -4.40 19.97 -3.93
N SER A 118 -3.61 19.04 -4.45
CA SER A 118 -2.95 19.20 -5.76
C SER A 118 -3.95 19.42 -6.90
N ARG A 119 -5.10 18.73 -6.86
CA ARG A 119 -6.13 18.84 -7.91
C ARG A 119 -6.93 20.14 -7.89
N LYS A 120 -6.89 20.91 -6.80
CA LYS A 120 -7.64 22.18 -6.68
C LYS A 120 -7.04 23.29 -7.53
N SER A 121 -5.72 23.29 -7.70
CA SER A 121 -4.99 24.40 -8.30
C SER A 121 -3.65 23.97 -8.87
N ARG A 122 -3.28 24.55 -10.02
CA ARG A 122 -1.92 24.46 -10.60
C ARG A 122 -0.88 25.35 -9.88
N LYS A 123 -1.25 25.94 -8.75
CA LYS A 123 -0.44 26.84 -7.93
C LYS A 123 -0.54 26.42 -6.47
N GLY A 124 0.54 26.64 -5.71
CA GLY A 124 0.61 26.35 -4.28
C GLY A 124 1.52 25.14 -3.97
N PRO A 125 1.64 24.77 -2.69
CA PRO A 125 2.67 23.82 -2.23
C PRO A 125 2.46 22.39 -2.76
N TYR A 126 1.23 22.00 -3.07
CA TYR A 126 0.90 20.65 -3.56
C TYR A 126 0.77 20.56 -5.08
N ALA A 127 0.91 21.67 -5.81
CA ALA A 127 0.64 21.70 -7.26
C ALA A 127 1.53 20.75 -8.06
N GLU A 128 2.76 20.52 -7.58
CA GLU A 128 3.76 19.64 -8.20
C GLU A 128 3.93 18.33 -7.43
N TYR A 129 3.00 17.94 -6.56
CA TYR A 129 3.07 16.63 -5.91
C TYR A 129 2.71 15.50 -6.89
N TYR A 130 1.89 15.78 -7.89
CA TYR A 130 1.46 14.80 -8.89
C TYR A 130 1.79 15.27 -10.30
N THR A 131 1.90 14.30 -11.21
CA THR A 131 2.17 14.65 -12.61
C THR A 131 0.87 15.13 -13.26
N TRP A 132 0.87 16.38 -13.71
CA TRP A 132 -0.25 17.01 -14.43
C TRP A 132 0.18 17.44 -15.84
N ARG A 133 -0.65 17.16 -16.86
CA ARG A 133 -0.46 17.57 -18.27
C ARG A 133 -1.78 18.11 -18.81
N ASP A 134 -1.68 18.94 -19.84
CA ASP A 134 -2.84 19.30 -20.63
C ASP A 134 -3.20 18.16 -21.60
N PRO A 135 -4.47 18.04 -22.01
CA PRO A 135 -4.88 17.09 -23.04
C PRO A 135 -4.14 17.33 -24.36
N ALA A 136 -4.02 16.28 -25.19
CA ALA A 136 -3.57 16.42 -26.57
C ALA A 136 -4.57 17.27 -27.39
N PRO A 137 -4.14 17.87 -28.52
CA PRO A 137 -5.05 18.53 -29.45
C PRO A 137 -6.23 17.60 -29.81
N GLY A 138 -7.46 18.08 -29.63
CA GLY A 138 -8.68 17.27 -29.78
C GLY A 138 -9.18 16.60 -28.50
N GLY A 139 -8.56 16.86 -27.35
CA GLY A 139 -9.04 16.43 -26.02
C GLY A 139 -8.64 15.00 -25.62
N GLY A 140 -7.77 14.35 -26.40
CA GLY A 140 -7.23 13.03 -26.11
C GLY A 140 -6.19 13.01 -24.97
N PRO A 141 -5.74 11.82 -24.54
CA PRO A 141 -4.67 11.71 -23.56
C PRO A 141 -3.38 12.35 -24.08
N PRO A 142 -2.50 12.85 -23.19
CA PRO A 142 -1.28 13.57 -23.59
C PRO A 142 -0.25 12.70 -24.33
N ASN A 143 -0.32 11.37 -24.21
CA ASN A 143 0.54 10.40 -24.88
C ASN A 143 -0.15 9.03 -25.01
N ASN A 144 0.58 8.03 -25.51
CA ASN A 144 0.09 6.66 -25.74
C ASN A 144 0.51 5.65 -24.63
N TRP A 145 0.86 6.13 -23.44
CA TRP A 145 1.25 5.25 -22.33
C TRP A 145 0.04 4.46 -21.80
N LEU A 146 0.25 3.19 -21.41
CA LEU A 146 -0.82 2.30 -20.97
C LEU A 146 -0.78 2.04 -19.47
N SER A 147 -1.96 1.80 -18.88
CA SER A 147 -2.10 1.31 -17.51
C SER A 147 -1.83 -0.19 -17.44
N ILE A 148 -1.14 -0.66 -16.38
CA ILE A 148 -0.91 -2.08 -16.12
C ILE A 148 -2.23 -2.83 -15.87
N PHE A 149 -3.22 -2.20 -15.25
CA PHE A 149 -4.53 -2.78 -14.96
C PHE A 149 -5.49 -2.81 -16.17
N GLY A 150 -4.96 -2.58 -17.38
CA GLY A 150 -5.74 -2.54 -18.60
C GLY A 150 -6.55 -1.27 -18.77
N ALA A 151 -7.02 -1.07 -20.00
CA ALA A 151 -7.77 0.08 -20.42
C ALA A 151 -9.19 -0.34 -20.81
N LEU A 152 -10.23 0.29 -20.24
CA LEU A 152 -11.46 0.50 -21.01
C LEU A 152 -11.14 1.41 -22.21
N PRO A 153 -11.90 1.36 -23.32
CA PRO A 153 -11.70 2.28 -24.45
C PRO A 153 -11.66 3.74 -23.95
N GLY A 154 -10.51 4.40 -24.14
CA GLY A 154 -10.25 5.76 -23.62
C GLY A 154 -9.35 5.84 -22.37
N SER A 155 -8.78 4.73 -21.90
CA SER A 155 -7.94 4.70 -20.71
C SER A 155 -6.45 4.50 -20.99
N MET A 156 -5.72 5.59 -21.19
CA MET A 156 -4.26 5.61 -21.22
C MET A 156 -3.74 6.35 -19.99
N MET A 157 -2.52 6.02 -19.55
CA MET A 157 -1.84 6.55 -18.36
C MET A 157 -2.07 8.05 -18.28
N MET A 158 -3.00 8.45 -17.41
CA MET A 158 -3.39 9.83 -17.33
C MET A 158 -2.42 10.48 -16.36
N VAL A 159 -1.42 11.13 -16.94
CA VAL A 159 -0.95 12.37 -16.33
C VAL A 159 -2.21 13.21 -16.13
N VAL A 160 -2.62 13.41 -14.88
CA VAL A 160 -3.98 13.84 -14.57
C VAL A 160 -4.22 15.16 -15.31
N THR A 161 -5.18 15.18 -16.24
CA THR A 161 -5.57 16.40 -16.95
C THR A 161 -6.81 16.98 -16.26
N ASN A 162 -7.17 18.24 -16.54
CA ASN A 162 -8.34 18.90 -15.93
C ASN A 162 -9.70 18.23 -16.26
N THR A 163 -9.70 17.17 -17.07
CA THR A 163 -10.87 16.34 -17.39
C THR A 163 -10.47 14.88 -17.25
N ILE A 164 -10.84 14.25 -16.13
CA ILE A 164 -10.44 12.88 -15.81
C ILE A 164 -11.46 11.90 -16.42
N SER A 165 -11.05 10.82 -17.08
CA SER A 165 -11.98 9.83 -17.68
C SER A 165 -11.82 8.38 -17.20
N THR A 166 -10.79 8.03 -16.41
CA THR A 166 -10.48 6.59 -16.13
C THR A 166 -10.59 6.20 -14.65
N PRO A 167 -11.11 5.01 -14.27
CA PRO A 167 -11.39 4.67 -12.87
C PRO A 167 -10.18 4.39 -11.96
N PHE A 168 -9.11 3.75 -12.43
CA PHE A 168 -7.98 3.31 -11.58
C PHE A 168 -7.03 4.46 -11.21
N TRP A 169 -6.47 5.15 -12.20
CA TRP A 169 -5.63 6.34 -11.94
C TRP A 169 -6.42 7.53 -11.41
N ARG A 170 -7.76 7.52 -11.54
CA ARG A 170 -8.62 8.41 -10.73
C ARG A 170 -8.36 8.21 -9.26
N ARG A 171 -8.16 6.95 -8.82
CA ARG A 171 -8.02 6.47 -7.45
C ARG A 171 -6.57 6.32 -6.97
N ASN A 172 -5.58 6.24 -7.86
CA ASN A 172 -4.17 6.03 -7.53
C ASN A 172 -3.19 7.00 -8.21
N PRO A 173 -3.32 8.32 -8.02
CA PRO A 173 -2.46 9.29 -8.68
C PRO A 173 -0.96 9.13 -8.35
N ILE A 174 -0.11 9.24 -9.38
CA ILE A 174 1.36 9.08 -9.31
C ILE A 174 2.02 10.34 -8.76
N LEU A 175 2.83 10.17 -7.72
CA LEU A 175 3.66 11.25 -7.17
C LEU A 175 4.79 11.61 -8.14
N ILE A 176 5.16 12.90 -8.24
CA ILE A 176 6.30 13.32 -9.05
C ILE A 176 7.58 12.66 -8.52
N GLY A 177 8.29 11.94 -9.38
CA GLY A 177 9.65 11.44 -9.10
C GLY A 177 9.78 9.92 -8.92
N THR A 178 8.69 9.17 -8.90
CA THR A 178 8.72 7.71 -8.84
C THR A 178 8.10 7.13 -10.10
N THR A 179 8.93 7.02 -11.14
CA THR A 179 8.73 6.01 -12.17
C THR A 179 9.76 4.93 -11.85
N LEU A 180 9.35 3.90 -11.12
CA LEU A 180 10.15 2.69 -10.97
C LEU A 180 10.27 2.06 -12.35
N TRP A 181 11.38 2.34 -13.03
CA TRP A 181 11.82 1.62 -14.20
C TRP A 181 12.11 0.18 -13.80
N TYR A 182 11.21 -0.76 -14.14
CA TYR A 182 11.67 -2.11 -14.40
C TYR A 182 12.39 -2.08 -15.76
N ALA A 183 13.70 -1.85 -15.70
CA ALA A 183 14.59 -2.25 -16.77
C ALA A 183 14.58 -3.78 -16.81
N MET A 184 13.96 -4.36 -17.82
CA MET A 184 14.37 -5.66 -18.33
C MET A 184 14.82 -5.45 -19.77
N LYS A 185 16.05 -5.89 -20.04
CA LYS A 185 16.56 -6.06 -21.40
C LYS A 185 15.64 -6.98 -22.21
#